data_AF-A0A285CHT3-F1
#
_entry.id   AF-A0A285CHT3-F1
#
_cell.length_a   1.000
_cell.length_b   1.000
_cell.length_c   1.000
_cell.angle_alpha   90.00
_cell.angle_beta   90.00
_cell.angle_gamma   90.00
#
_symmetry.space_group_name_H-M   'P 1'
#
loop_
_entity.id
_entity.type
_entity.pdbx_description
1 polymer ?
#
loop_
_entity_poly.entity_id
_entity_poly.type
_entity_poly.pdbx_seq_one_letter_code
_entity_poly.pdbx_strand_id
1 'polypeptide(L)'
;MNKKVLFLCILLSILVLSSIMIVGESKRNTIRPTKAESHLEKIDPNLSQLEKLNIALSSPFEQYMSIEFIGDSITWGLTATGNPEDYASGRDGTLSDRRDHFDSQSFVNKFKRYIGSQYMDDATPLFSNWDASPSGESVVEYQQEMIIFPDRENFEVGTDGDALQEVKRSEESVSGKQLIFDVSDGNGLIRFRYTGKEFTLSFDSTENSLDYELFIDGVSEGVFSTSVDGYDNRRTHSFDYVKDALIEIKTVKNDTDGKQTLKIGGFIVNKTIKISNQGIIGATTRSYVANNLDGNTMGDGIAISDEDQYVFIQLGTNDRIIAEEVEKGSGEFKKNLEILVDQVNSNRNIILMCPNPAANNDPYVYSFDTKEVCNVITQVAQENDIDLIDNYSIFEGMETSKYLADGLHPNDYGHKMMYENIIESLEKD
;
A
#
# COMPACT_ATOMS: atom_id res chain seq x y z
N MET A 1 55.25 -24.07 32.08
CA MET A 1 54.42 -23.05 31.39
C MET A 1 54.34 -21.81 32.28
N ASN A 2 54.82 -20.67 31.80
CA ASN A 2 55.14 -19.50 32.63
C ASN A 2 53.83 -18.81 33.09
N LYS A 3 53.66 -18.53 34.39
CA LYS A 3 52.41 -17.95 34.97
C LYS A 3 51.99 -16.63 34.30
N LYS A 4 52.93 -15.91 33.68
CA LYS A 4 52.65 -14.71 32.87
C LYS A 4 51.97 -15.00 31.52
N VAL A 5 52.19 -16.17 30.93
CA VAL A 5 51.55 -16.57 29.65
C VAL A 5 50.11 -17.01 29.90
N LEU A 6 49.83 -17.69 31.02
CA LEU A 6 48.46 -18.08 31.38
C LEU A 6 47.59 -16.85 31.69
N PHE A 7 48.15 -15.82 32.31
CA PHE A 7 47.44 -14.56 32.60
C PHE A 7 47.16 -13.75 31.33
N LEU A 8 48.07 -13.79 30.35
CA LEU A 8 47.88 -13.12 29.05
C LEU A 8 46.83 -13.83 28.19
N CYS A 9 46.77 -15.17 28.23
CA CYS A 9 45.73 -15.95 27.54
C CYS A 9 44.34 -15.72 28.15
N ILE A 10 44.24 -15.58 29.48
CA ILE A 10 42.95 -15.31 30.15
C ILE A 10 42.46 -13.88 29.86
N LEU A 11 43.35 -12.88 29.83
CA LEU A 11 42.99 -11.52 29.44
C LEU A 11 42.60 -11.42 27.95
N LEU A 12 43.27 -12.14 27.05
CA LEU A 12 42.86 -12.18 25.64
C LEU A 12 41.49 -12.87 25.46
N SER A 13 41.18 -13.92 26.21
CA SER A 13 39.84 -14.54 26.13
C SER A 13 38.73 -13.65 26.70
N ILE A 14 39.01 -12.82 27.71
CA ILE A 14 38.04 -11.88 28.27
C ILE A 14 37.84 -10.67 27.32
N LEU A 15 38.90 -10.23 26.63
CA LEU A 15 38.80 -9.17 25.60
C LEU A 15 38.11 -9.65 24.31
N VAL A 16 38.26 -10.92 23.93
CA VAL A 16 37.54 -11.50 22.79
C VAL A 16 36.06 -11.77 23.12
N LEU A 17 35.73 -12.09 24.38
CA LEU A 17 34.34 -12.20 24.84
C LEU A 17 33.63 -10.85 25.00
N SER A 18 34.35 -9.75 25.28
CA SER A 18 33.75 -8.40 25.31
C SER A 18 33.60 -7.75 23.92
N SER A 19 34.14 -8.38 22.87
CA SER A 19 34.08 -7.86 21.49
C SER A 19 33.03 -8.55 20.61
N ILE A 20 32.30 -9.54 21.15
CA ILE A 20 31.30 -10.35 20.43
C ILE A 20 29.85 -10.06 20.91
N MET A 21 29.65 -9.12 21.85
CA MET A 21 28.32 -8.67 22.30
C MET A 21 27.94 -7.27 21.78
N ILE A 22 28.28 -6.96 20.54
CA ILE A 22 27.71 -5.80 19.82
C ILE A 22 27.33 -6.24 18.41
N VAL A 23 26.25 -7.03 18.32
CA VAL A 23 25.47 -7.21 17.08
C VAL A 23 24.01 -7.35 17.51
N GLY A 24 23.17 -6.41 17.07
CA GLY A 24 21.73 -6.64 16.92
C GLY A 24 20.80 -6.05 17.96
N GLU A 25 21.03 -4.84 18.48
CA GLU A 25 19.85 -3.99 18.76
C GLU A 25 19.31 -3.56 17.40
N SER A 26 18.22 -4.21 16.98
CA SER A 26 17.31 -3.63 15.98
C SER A 26 17.04 -2.20 16.43
N LYS A 27 17.49 -1.24 15.62
CA LYS A 27 16.98 0.13 15.69
C LYS A 27 15.49 0.03 15.34
N ARG A 28 14.66 -0.22 16.35
CA ARG A 28 13.27 0.24 16.29
C ARG A 28 13.36 1.74 16.14
N ASN A 29 13.06 2.24 14.95
CA ASN A 29 12.73 3.63 14.75
C ASN A 29 11.50 3.91 15.60
N THR A 30 11.72 4.27 16.87
CA THR A 30 10.71 4.93 17.68
C THR A 30 10.55 6.32 17.09
N ILE A 31 9.60 6.43 16.17
CA ILE A 31 9.00 7.70 15.78
C ILE A 31 8.57 8.39 17.10
N ARG A 32 9.11 9.58 17.33
CA ARG A 32 8.71 10.40 18.48
C ARG A 32 7.31 10.95 18.19
N PRO A 33 6.33 10.83 19.09
CA PRO A 33 5.04 11.47 18.89
C PRO A 33 5.21 12.98 19.04
N THR A 34 5.07 13.70 17.93
CA THR A 34 4.84 15.14 17.93
C THR A 34 3.43 15.39 18.47
N LYS A 35 3.36 15.97 19.67
CA LYS A 35 2.28 16.83 20.20
C LYS A 35 0.86 16.49 19.72
N ALA A 36 0.13 15.73 20.54
CA ALA A 36 -1.27 15.39 20.35
C ALA A 36 -2.18 16.62 20.19
N GLU A 37 -2.54 16.91 18.94
CA GLU A 37 -3.79 17.56 18.53
C GLU A 37 -4.74 16.42 18.09
N SER A 38 -6.05 16.54 18.30
CA SER A 38 -7.00 15.44 18.07
C SER A 38 -7.04 15.03 16.58
N HIS A 39 -6.53 13.84 16.24
CA HIS A 39 -6.36 13.33 14.87
C HIS A 39 -7.64 12.81 14.18
N LEU A 40 -8.82 13.40 14.44
CA LEU A 40 -10.01 13.15 13.61
C LEU A 40 -10.03 13.95 12.30
N GLU A 41 -9.00 14.77 12.08
CA GLU A 41 -8.81 15.46 10.82
C GLU A 41 -8.62 14.42 9.70
N LYS A 42 -9.28 14.69 8.57
CA LYS A 42 -9.02 13.93 7.34
C LYS A 42 -7.53 13.98 7.06
N ILE A 43 -7.00 12.94 6.40
CA ILE A 43 -5.63 12.95 5.88
C ILE A 43 -5.40 14.30 5.19
N ASP A 44 -4.33 15.01 5.60
CA ASP A 44 -4.07 16.35 5.11
C ASP A 44 -4.04 16.34 3.58
N PRO A 45 -4.96 17.08 2.91
CA PRO A 45 -5.05 17.06 1.46
C PRO A 45 -3.75 17.53 0.80
N ASN A 46 -2.92 18.33 1.49
CA ASN A 46 -1.67 18.88 0.99
C ASN A 46 -0.49 17.90 1.03
N LEU A 47 -0.64 16.72 1.66
CA LEU A 47 0.39 15.69 1.57
C LEU A 47 0.54 15.22 0.11
N SER A 48 1.78 14.96 -0.29
CA SER A 48 2.10 14.34 -1.56
C SER A 48 1.50 12.93 -1.66
N GLN A 49 1.40 12.38 -2.87
CA GLN A 49 0.84 11.05 -3.10
C GLN A 49 1.69 9.95 -2.45
N LEU A 50 3.02 10.10 -2.43
CA LEU A 50 3.97 9.20 -1.79
C LEU A 50 3.89 9.26 -0.25
N GLU A 51 3.76 10.46 0.33
CA GLU A 51 3.54 10.60 1.79
C GLU A 51 2.21 9.94 2.21
N LYS A 52 1.13 10.16 1.45
CA LYS A 52 -0.16 9.50 1.66
C LYS A 52 -0.01 7.98 1.60
N LEU A 53 0.73 7.46 0.63
CA LEU A 53 1.00 6.03 0.49
C LEU A 53 1.75 5.48 1.71
N ASN A 54 2.82 6.14 2.15
CA ASN A 54 3.62 5.69 3.30
C ASN A 54 2.79 5.66 4.60
N ILE A 55 1.96 6.68 4.83
CA ILE A 55 1.01 6.71 5.96
C ILE A 55 0.00 5.56 5.84
N ALA A 56 -0.58 5.34 4.66
CA ALA A 56 -1.58 4.29 4.45
C ALA A 56 -1.00 2.88 4.66
N LEU A 57 0.24 2.64 4.22
CA LEU A 57 0.95 1.37 4.43
C LEU A 57 1.07 1.01 5.92
N SER A 58 1.28 2.00 6.79
CA SER A 58 1.48 1.77 8.23
C SER A 58 0.20 1.93 9.06
N SER A 59 -0.84 2.56 8.51
CA SER A 59 -2.05 2.88 9.25
C SER A 59 -2.91 1.64 9.48
N PRO A 60 -3.31 1.35 10.74
CA PRO A 60 -4.21 0.26 11.01
C PRO A 60 -5.68 0.59 10.69
N PHE A 61 -5.98 1.85 10.37
CA PHE A 61 -7.32 2.32 9.96
C PHE A 61 -7.54 2.27 8.45
N GLU A 62 -6.50 1.92 7.70
CA GLU A 62 -6.56 1.59 6.28
C GLU A 62 -6.60 0.06 6.15
N GLN A 63 -7.82 -0.49 6.22
CA GLN A 63 -8.05 -1.93 6.18
C GLN A 63 -7.72 -2.52 4.81
N TYR A 64 -8.11 -1.85 3.75
CA TYR A 64 -7.81 -2.30 2.41
C TYR A 64 -7.10 -1.20 1.68
N MET A 65 -5.95 -1.55 1.11
CA MET A 65 -5.24 -0.68 0.19
C MET A 65 -4.70 -1.46 -0.98
N SER A 66 -4.62 -0.78 -2.13
CA SER A 66 -4.01 -1.36 -3.31
C SER A 66 -3.02 -0.42 -4.00
N ILE A 67 -2.03 -1.04 -4.63
CA ILE A 67 -0.96 -0.38 -5.37
C ILE A 67 -0.88 -1.05 -6.75
N GLU A 68 -1.25 -0.31 -7.78
CA GLU A 68 -1.25 -0.78 -9.17
C GLU A 68 -0.04 -0.20 -9.91
N PHE A 69 0.84 -1.06 -10.42
CA PHE A 69 1.92 -0.66 -11.31
C PHE A 69 1.47 -0.87 -12.77
N ILE A 70 1.11 0.21 -13.45
CA ILE A 70 0.83 0.16 -14.90
C ILE A 70 2.08 0.58 -15.68
N GLY A 71 2.30 -0.06 -16.82
CA GLY A 71 3.46 0.26 -17.63
C GLY A 71 3.67 -0.65 -18.82
N ASP A 72 4.87 -0.56 -19.39
CA ASP A 72 5.26 -1.36 -20.54
C ASP A 72 6.08 -2.61 -20.15
N SER A 73 6.96 -3.06 -21.05
CA SER A 73 7.87 -4.18 -20.84
C SER A 73 8.84 -3.98 -19.68
N ILE A 74 9.21 -2.73 -19.35
CA ILE A 74 10.08 -2.45 -18.21
C ILE A 74 9.34 -2.74 -16.91
N THR A 75 8.08 -2.31 -16.79
CA THR A 75 7.22 -2.57 -15.62
C THR A 75 6.88 -4.05 -15.49
N TRP A 76 6.58 -4.72 -16.60
CA TRP A 76 6.40 -6.19 -16.62
C TRP A 76 7.65 -6.93 -16.12
N GLY A 77 8.84 -6.33 -16.26
CA GLY A 77 10.11 -6.92 -15.83
C GLY A 77 10.78 -7.75 -16.93
N LEU A 78 10.64 -7.32 -18.18
CA LEU A 78 11.25 -8.03 -19.31
C LEU A 78 12.77 -8.08 -19.10
N THR A 79 13.37 -9.24 -19.32
CA THR A 79 14.79 -9.56 -19.07
C THR A 79 15.22 -9.72 -17.60
N ALA A 80 14.33 -9.48 -16.63
CA ALA A 80 14.60 -9.81 -15.24
C ALA A 80 14.68 -11.34 -15.04
N THR A 81 15.69 -11.81 -14.31
CA THR A 81 15.83 -13.22 -13.97
C THR A 81 14.61 -13.72 -13.19
N GLY A 82 14.10 -14.90 -13.54
CA GLY A 82 12.96 -15.56 -12.87
C GLY A 82 11.61 -15.34 -13.55
N ASN A 83 11.52 -14.49 -14.57
CA ASN A 83 10.33 -14.39 -15.41
C ASN A 83 10.25 -15.54 -16.45
N PRO A 84 9.05 -15.85 -16.99
CA PRO A 84 8.89 -16.90 -18.00
C PRO A 84 9.74 -16.61 -19.25
N GLU A 85 10.29 -17.64 -19.91
CA GLU A 85 11.05 -17.49 -21.17
C GLU A 85 10.15 -17.41 -22.41
N ASP A 86 8.91 -17.91 -22.34
CA ASP A 86 7.97 -18.00 -23.45
C ASP A 86 6.97 -16.81 -23.51
N TYR A 87 7.32 -15.70 -22.86
CA TYR A 87 6.51 -14.49 -22.74
C TYR A 87 6.04 -13.92 -24.10
N ALA A 88 6.75 -14.20 -25.21
CA ALA A 88 6.40 -13.69 -26.53
C ALA A 88 5.18 -14.38 -27.18
N SER A 89 4.79 -15.57 -26.69
CA SER A 89 3.73 -16.37 -27.33
C SER A 89 2.33 -15.93 -26.92
N GLY A 90 1.45 -15.71 -27.90
CA GLY A 90 0.02 -15.51 -27.68
C GLY A 90 -0.34 -14.15 -27.09
N ARG A 91 0.51 -13.14 -27.32
CA ARG A 91 0.27 -11.78 -26.84
C ARG A 91 -0.71 -11.02 -27.73
N ASP A 92 -1.65 -10.33 -27.11
CA ASP A 92 -2.57 -9.40 -27.74
C ASP A 92 -2.49 -7.97 -27.16
N GLY A 93 -1.64 -7.78 -26.14
CA GLY A 93 -1.43 -6.48 -25.49
C GLY A 93 -2.50 -6.14 -24.47
N THR A 94 -3.16 -7.16 -23.92
CA THR A 94 -4.14 -7.04 -22.83
C THR A 94 -3.63 -7.71 -21.56
N LEU A 95 -4.46 -7.74 -20.52
CA LEU A 95 -4.20 -8.45 -19.26
C LEU A 95 -4.29 -9.99 -19.42
N SER A 96 -4.73 -10.49 -20.57
CA SER A 96 -4.64 -11.92 -20.94
C SER A 96 -3.23 -12.35 -21.35
N ASP A 97 -2.32 -11.40 -21.62
CA ASP A 97 -0.91 -11.71 -21.85
C ASP A 97 -0.34 -12.50 -20.64
N ARG A 98 0.69 -13.33 -20.90
CA ARG A 98 1.45 -14.00 -19.82
C ARG A 98 2.00 -12.97 -18.85
N ARG A 99 1.87 -13.23 -17.54
CA ARG A 99 2.33 -12.31 -16.49
C ARG A 99 3.67 -12.72 -15.90
N ASP A 100 4.25 -11.80 -15.15
CA ASP A 100 5.49 -12.00 -14.41
C ASP A 100 5.32 -12.97 -13.23
N HIS A 101 6.44 -13.48 -12.71
CA HIS A 101 6.47 -14.33 -11.52
C HIS A 101 6.95 -13.54 -10.31
N PHE A 102 6.33 -13.77 -9.14
CA PHE A 102 6.65 -13.06 -7.90
C PHE A 102 8.14 -13.16 -7.52
N ASP A 103 8.76 -14.30 -7.80
CA ASP A 103 10.17 -14.51 -7.47
C ASP A 103 11.14 -13.79 -8.41
N SER A 104 10.67 -13.23 -9.53
CA SER A 104 11.53 -12.56 -10.50
C SER A 104 12.22 -11.33 -9.94
N GLN A 105 13.32 -10.94 -10.57
CA GLN A 105 14.13 -9.81 -10.15
C GLN A 105 13.61 -8.46 -10.66
N SER A 106 12.36 -8.40 -11.16
CA SER A 106 11.74 -7.14 -11.59
C SER A 106 11.65 -6.16 -10.42
N PHE A 107 11.69 -4.85 -10.72
CA PHE A 107 11.60 -3.83 -9.67
C PHE A 107 10.26 -3.90 -8.93
N VAL A 108 9.17 -4.22 -9.63
CA VAL A 108 7.82 -4.37 -9.04
C VAL A 108 7.81 -5.54 -8.06
N ASN A 109 8.40 -6.68 -8.40
CA ASN A 109 8.41 -7.83 -7.50
C ASN A 109 9.38 -7.66 -6.33
N LYS A 110 10.47 -6.89 -6.50
CA LYS A 110 11.28 -6.42 -5.37
C LYS A 110 10.46 -5.52 -4.44
N PHE A 111 9.68 -4.59 -5.00
CA PHE A 111 8.77 -3.73 -4.23
C PHE A 111 7.72 -4.57 -3.48
N LYS A 112 7.04 -5.52 -4.14
CA LYS A 112 6.06 -6.41 -3.49
C LYS A 112 6.65 -7.13 -2.27
N ARG A 113 7.86 -7.69 -2.39
CA ARG A 113 8.55 -8.37 -1.28
C ARG A 113 8.95 -7.39 -0.16
N TYR A 114 9.40 -6.19 -0.53
CA TYR A 114 9.71 -5.15 0.44
C TYR A 114 8.51 -4.81 1.31
N ILE A 115 7.35 -4.55 0.68
CA ILE A 115 6.13 -4.18 1.38
C ILE A 115 5.69 -5.28 2.36
N GLY A 116 5.71 -6.55 1.91
CA GLY A 116 5.42 -7.69 2.78
C GLY A 116 6.32 -7.75 4.02
N SER A 117 7.62 -7.51 3.85
CA SER A 117 8.57 -7.56 4.98
C SER A 117 8.46 -6.35 5.92
N GLN A 118 8.27 -5.14 5.38
CA GLN A 118 8.36 -3.91 6.19
C GLN A 118 7.04 -3.53 6.85
N TYR A 119 5.92 -3.74 6.15
CA TYR A 119 4.62 -3.23 6.58
C TYR A 119 3.66 -4.32 7.03
N MET A 120 3.96 -5.59 6.76
CA MET A 120 3.05 -6.71 7.02
C MET A 120 3.65 -7.82 7.89
N ASP A 121 4.71 -7.54 8.66
CA ASP A 121 5.38 -8.47 9.59
C ASP A 121 5.73 -9.82 8.93
N ASP A 122 6.29 -9.76 7.71
CA ASP A 122 6.63 -10.93 6.89
C ASP A 122 5.43 -11.88 6.64
N ALA A 123 4.21 -11.33 6.53
CA ALA A 123 3.02 -12.08 6.16
C ALA A 123 3.25 -12.92 4.89
N THR A 124 2.70 -14.13 4.88
CA THR A 124 2.81 -15.01 3.70
C THR A 124 2.04 -14.40 2.53
N PRO A 125 2.68 -14.19 1.37
CA PRO A 125 2.01 -13.61 0.21
C PRO A 125 0.98 -14.59 -0.37
N LEU A 126 -0.18 -14.05 -0.75
CA LEU A 126 -1.21 -14.75 -1.51
C LEU A 126 -1.08 -14.33 -2.98
N PHE A 127 -0.80 -15.29 -3.85
CA PHE A 127 -0.59 -15.04 -5.27
C PHE A 127 -1.89 -15.22 -6.05
N SER A 128 -2.16 -14.30 -6.96
CA SER A 128 -3.23 -14.44 -7.94
C SER A 128 -2.82 -13.81 -9.27
N ASN A 129 -3.67 -14.00 -10.27
CA ASN A 129 -3.46 -13.53 -11.63
C ASN A 129 -4.81 -13.18 -12.27
N TRP A 130 -4.77 -12.56 -13.45
CA TRP A 130 -5.95 -12.38 -14.29
C TRP A 130 -6.46 -13.72 -14.79
N ASP A 131 -7.77 -13.94 -14.68
CA ASP A 131 -8.43 -15.19 -15.10
C ASP A 131 -8.17 -15.53 -16.59
N ALA A 132 -8.07 -14.50 -17.43
CA ALA A 132 -7.79 -14.65 -18.86
C ALA A 132 -6.30 -14.93 -19.15
N SER A 133 -5.40 -14.68 -18.20
CA SER A 133 -3.98 -14.90 -18.39
C SER A 133 -3.62 -16.38 -18.23
N PRO A 134 -2.83 -16.96 -19.14
CA PRO A 134 -2.50 -18.39 -19.11
C PRO A 134 -1.48 -18.75 -18.00
N SER A 135 -0.76 -17.78 -17.44
CA SER A 135 0.26 -18.01 -16.41
C SER A 135 0.74 -16.72 -15.74
N GLY A 136 1.30 -16.85 -14.53
CA GLY A 136 1.99 -15.78 -13.81
C GLY A 136 1.33 -15.46 -12.46
N GLU A 137 1.91 -14.48 -11.77
CA GLU A 137 1.59 -14.07 -10.39
C GLU A 137 1.61 -12.53 -10.33
N SER A 138 0.86 -11.89 -11.24
CA SER A 138 0.86 -10.43 -11.36
C SER A 138 0.38 -9.75 -10.09
N VAL A 139 -0.49 -10.39 -9.31
CA VAL A 139 -1.11 -9.83 -8.11
C VAL A 139 -0.60 -10.55 -6.87
N VAL A 140 -0.25 -9.76 -5.84
CA VAL A 140 0.07 -10.25 -4.50
C VAL A 140 -0.83 -9.56 -3.51
N GLU A 141 -1.38 -10.33 -2.58
CA GLU A 141 -2.03 -9.82 -1.39
C GLU A 141 -1.28 -10.26 -0.13
N TYR A 142 -1.08 -9.33 0.79
CA TYR A 142 -0.66 -9.61 2.15
C TYR A 142 -1.82 -9.33 3.09
N GLN A 143 -2.00 -10.18 4.10
CA GLN A 143 -3.05 -10.03 5.10
C GLN A 143 -2.45 -10.10 6.51
N GLN A 144 -2.85 -9.17 7.38
CA GLN A 144 -2.43 -9.13 8.78
C GLN A 144 -3.58 -8.70 9.69
N GLU A 145 -3.80 -9.45 10.77
CA GLU A 145 -4.70 -9.04 11.85
C GLU A 145 -4.02 -7.96 12.70
N MET A 146 -4.66 -6.82 12.85
CA MET A 146 -4.21 -5.72 13.69
C MET A 146 -5.23 -5.45 14.78
N ILE A 147 -4.72 -5.32 16.01
CA ILE A 147 -5.53 -5.01 17.19
C ILE A 147 -5.32 -3.54 17.55
N ILE A 148 -6.41 -2.79 17.53
CA ILE A 148 -6.42 -1.35 17.81
C ILE A 148 -7.25 -1.13 19.07
N PHE A 149 -6.65 -0.50 20.08
CA PHE A 149 -7.39 -0.10 21.27
C PHE A 149 -7.88 1.35 21.11
N PRO A 150 -9.13 1.68 21.47
CA PRO A 150 -9.63 3.07 21.45
C PRO A 150 -8.98 3.93 22.54
N ASP A 151 -7.72 4.28 22.35
CA ASP A 151 -7.02 5.31 23.09
C ASP A 151 -7.07 6.67 22.37
N ARG A 152 -6.76 7.74 23.10
CA ARG A 152 -7.10 9.11 22.72
C ARG A 152 -6.28 9.68 21.55
N GLU A 153 -5.31 8.95 21.01
CA GLU A 153 -4.44 9.48 19.95
C GLU A 153 -5.14 9.46 18.59
N ASN A 154 -5.77 8.33 18.23
CA ASN A 154 -6.46 8.14 16.95
C ASN A 154 -7.98 8.03 17.07
N PHE A 155 -8.52 8.14 18.28
CA PHE A 155 -9.95 8.09 18.55
C PHE A 155 -10.40 9.33 19.31
N GLU A 156 -11.59 9.84 18.97
CA GLU A 156 -12.37 10.66 19.88
C GLU A 156 -13.21 9.73 20.75
N VAL A 157 -12.95 9.75 22.05
CA VAL A 157 -13.71 8.95 23.02
C VAL A 157 -14.28 9.89 24.07
N GLY A 158 -15.59 9.84 24.30
CA GLY A 158 -16.27 10.75 25.21
C GLY A 158 -17.56 10.21 25.77
N THR A 159 -18.12 10.98 26.70
CA THR A 159 -19.42 10.73 27.31
C THR A 159 -20.26 12.00 27.38
N ASP A 160 -21.58 11.84 27.42
CA ASP A 160 -22.54 12.89 27.76
C ASP A 160 -23.46 12.43 28.91
N GLY A 161 -24.13 13.37 29.59
CA GLY A 161 -25.04 13.06 30.70
C GLY A 161 -24.34 12.38 31.89
N ASP A 162 -25.04 11.44 32.53
CA ASP A 162 -24.56 10.61 33.65
C ASP A 162 -23.92 9.30 33.14
N ALA A 163 -23.04 9.42 32.14
CA ALA A 163 -22.21 8.34 31.64
C ALA A 163 -20.75 8.49 32.10
N LEU A 164 -20.18 7.41 32.61
CA LEU A 164 -18.79 7.31 33.04
C LEU A 164 -17.97 6.52 32.03
N GLN A 165 -16.72 6.93 31.86
CA GLN A 165 -15.73 6.24 31.04
C GLN A 165 -14.51 5.89 31.88
N GLU A 166 -14.04 4.65 31.79
CA GLU A 166 -12.78 4.22 32.40
C GLU A 166 -12.00 3.27 31.48
N VAL A 167 -10.68 3.23 31.62
CA VAL A 167 -9.82 2.22 30.99
C VAL A 167 -9.22 1.34 32.07
N LYS A 168 -9.40 0.02 31.96
CA LYS A 168 -8.86 -0.97 32.91
C LYS A 168 -8.00 -2.01 32.20
N ARG A 169 -7.01 -2.56 32.90
CA ARG A 169 -6.27 -3.74 32.42
C ARG A 169 -7.18 -4.97 32.51
N SER A 170 -7.17 -5.81 31.48
CA SER A 170 -7.92 -7.07 31.45
C SER A 170 -7.14 -8.11 30.67
N GLU A 171 -6.82 -9.24 31.30
CA GLU A 171 -6.08 -10.33 30.65
C GLU A 171 -6.95 -11.11 29.65
N GLU A 172 -8.28 -11.04 29.81
CA GLU A 172 -9.24 -11.67 28.91
C GLU A 172 -9.51 -10.84 27.65
N SER A 173 -9.05 -9.58 27.61
CA SER A 173 -9.25 -8.70 26.46
C SER A 173 -8.18 -8.90 25.40
N VAL A 174 -8.60 -8.85 24.13
CA VAL A 174 -7.71 -8.92 22.95
C VAL A 174 -6.57 -7.89 22.97
N SER A 175 -6.77 -6.69 23.54
CA SER A 175 -5.72 -5.67 23.65
C SER A 175 -4.96 -5.68 24.98
N GLY A 176 -5.33 -6.57 25.91
CA GLY A 176 -4.89 -6.54 27.30
C GLY A 176 -5.50 -5.41 28.15
N LYS A 177 -6.43 -4.62 27.58
CA LYS A 177 -7.11 -3.48 28.21
C LYS A 177 -8.58 -3.41 27.78
N GLN A 178 -9.41 -2.77 28.59
CA GLN A 178 -10.82 -2.54 28.29
C GLN A 178 -11.16 -1.07 28.44
N LEU A 179 -11.85 -0.54 27.43
CA LEU A 179 -12.57 0.71 27.51
C LEU A 179 -13.98 0.40 28.01
N ILE A 180 -14.36 0.98 29.14
CA ILE A 180 -15.62 0.69 29.81
C ILE A 180 -16.47 1.95 29.83
N PHE A 181 -17.70 1.83 29.35
CA PHE A 181 -18.75 2.82 29.52
C PHE A 181 -19.77 2.31 30.52
N ASP A 182 -20.06 3.11 31.53
CA ASP A 182 -21.07 2.88 32.55
C ASP A 182 -22.14 3.97 32.42
N VAL A 183 -23.33 3.61 31.95
CA VAL A 183 -24.37 4.58 31.58
C VAL A 183 -25.61 4.41 32.45
N SER A 184 -25.92 5.44 33.24
CA SER A 184 -27.20 5.52 33.98
C SER A 184 -28.23 6.36 33.21
N ASP A 185 -27.79 7.54 32.76
CA ASP A 185 -28.47 8.47 31.85
C ASP A 185 -27.41 9.07 30.92
N GLY A 186 -27.73 9.43 29.68
CA GLY A 186 -26.74 9.88 28.67
C GLY A 186 -26.12 8.74 27.82
N ASN A 187 -24.95 8.99 27.24
CA ASN A 187 -24.30 8.12 26.25
C ASN A 187 -22.77 8.13 26.35
N GLY A 188 -22.15 6.99 26.03
CA GLY A 188 -20.76 6.90 25.60
C GLY A 188 -20.63 6.95 24.08
N LEU A 189 -19.46 7.38 23.63
CA LEU A 189 -19.15 7.60 22.22
C LEU A 189 -17.70 7.25 21.91
N ILE A 190 -17.48 6.61 20.76
CA ILE A 190 -16.17 6.43 20.12
C ILE A 190 -16.29 6.90 18.67
N ARG A 191 -15.31 7.66 18.18
CA ARG A 191 -15.19 8.03 16.75
C ARG A 191 -13.77 7.84 16.24
N PHE A 192 -13.65 7.44 14.98
CA PHE A 192 -12.37 7.35 14.27
C PHE A 192 -12.60 7.42 12.75
N ARG A 193 -11.57 7.79 12.00
CA ARG A 193 -11.56 7.74 10.52
C ARG A 193 -11.20 6.33 10.06
N TYR A 194 -11.84 5.85 9.00
CA TYR A 194 -11.65 4.49 8.51
C TYR A 194 -11.77 4.40 7.00
N THR A 195 -10.91 3.57 6.39
CA THR A 195 -11.00 3.18 4.99
C THR A 195 -11.02 1.67 4.90
N GLY A 196 -12.07 1.12 4.30
CA GLY A 196 -12.29 -0.33 4.26
C GLY A 196 -13.75 -0.71 4.05
N LYS A 197 -14.04 -1.99 4.24
CA LYS A 197 -15.36 -2.62 4.09
C LYS A 197 -15.82 -3.37 5.33
N GLU A 198 -14.93 -3.58 6.30
CA GLU A 198 -15.30 -4.23 7.55
C GLU A 198 -14.31 -3.96 8.66
N PHE A 199 -14.76 -4.07 9.92
CA PHE A 199 -13.90 -4.24 11.08
C PHE A 199 -14.61 -5.13 12.10
N THR A 200 -13.86 -5.67 13.06
CA THR A 200 -14.43 -6.48 14.14
C THR A 200 -14.31 -5.76 15.47
N LEU A 201 -15.42 -5.63 16.20
CA LEU A 201 -15.43 -5.14 17.57
C LEU A 201 -15.27 -6.32 18.53
N SER A 202 -14.27 -6.26 19.42
CA SER A 202 -14.12 -7.15 20.56
C SER A 202 -14.75 -6.51 21.80
N PHE A 203 -15.60 -7.25 22.51
CA PHE A 203 -16.27 -6.78 23.72
C PHE A 203 -16.54 -7.91 24.72
N ASP A 204 -16.63 -7.54 26.00
CA ASP A 204 -17.05 -8.46 27.05
C ASP A 204 -18.53 -8.27 27.36
N SER A 205 -19.19 -9.36 27.70
CA SER A 205 -20.55 -9.26 28.21
C SER A 205 -20.59 -8.92 29.70
N THR A 206 -21.73 -8.35 30.11
CA THR A 206 -22.03 -8.05 31.51
C THR A 206 -23.48 -8.40 31.81
N GLU A 207 -23.82 -8.61 33.07
CA GLU A 207 -25.19 -8.93 33.50
C GLU A 207 -26.18 -7.82 33.12
N ASN A 208 -25.76 -6.55 33.26
CA ASN A 208 -26.49 -5.38 32.77
C ASN A 208 -25.76 -4.79 31.56
N SER A 209 -25.81 -5.51 30.45
CA SER A 209 -25.20 -5.13 29.18
C SER A 209 -25.73 -3.79 28.68
N LEU A 210 -24.86 -3.03 28.01
CA LEU A 210 -25.20 -1.82 27.27
C LEU A 210 -24.97 -2.09 25.79
N ASP A 211 -25.98 -1.84 24.97
CA ASP A 211 -25.92 -2.03 23.53
C ASP A 211 -25.20 -0.84 22.88
N TYR A 212 -24.93 -0.92 21.57
CA TYR A 212 -24.40 0.21 20.81
C TYR A 212 -25.02 0.31 19.43
N GLU A 213 -25.05 1.52 18.90
CA GLU A 213 -25.41 1.82 17.52
C GLU A 213 -24.14 2.20 16.75
N LEU A 214 -24.00 1.65 15.55
CA LEU A 214 -22.91 1.96 14.63
C LEU A 214 -23.40 2.98 13.61
N PHE A 215 -22.59 4.02 13.37
CA PHE A 215 -22.80 4.97 12.28
C PHE A 215 -21.59 5.01 11.36
N ILE A 216 -21.87 5.18 10.06
CA ILE A 216 -20.89 5.44 9.02
C ILE A 216 -21.29 6.74 8.33
N ASP A 217 -20.44 7.76 8.41
CA ASP A 217 -20.72 9.12 7.92
C ASP A 217 -22.09 9.66 8.37
N GLY A 218 -22.47 9.34 9.62
CA GLY A 218 -23.72 9.76 10.25
C GLY A 218 -24.96 8.94 9.84
N VAL A 219 -24.81 7.92 8.99
CA VAL A 219 -25.88 6.96 8.66
C VAL A 219 -25.82 5.78 9.62
N SER A 220 -26.93 5.44 10.27
CA SER A 220 -27.00 4.30 11.18
C SER A 220 -26.98 2.98 10.43
N GLU A 221 -26.06 2.10 10.80
CA GLU A 221 -25.93 0.70 10.36
C GLU A 221 -26.66 -0.27 11.29
N GLY A 222 -27.34 0.26 12.33
CA GLY A 222 -28.16 -0.50 13.26
C GLY A 222 -27.65 -0.52 14.70
N VAL A 223 -28.50 -1.06 15.57
CA VAL A 223 -28.24 -1.25 17.00
C VAL A 223 -27.89 -2.71 17.27
N PHE A 224 -26.83 -2.92 18.04
CA PHE A 224 -26.21 -4.22 18.24
C PHE A 224 -26.11 -4.54 19.73
N SER A 225 -26.70 -5.66 20.13
CA SER A 225 -26.72 -6.04 21.55
C SER A 225 -25.41 -6.63 22.03
N THR A 226 -25.02 -6.37 23.28
CA THR A 226 -23.86 -7.02 23.93
C THR A 226 -24.26 -8.07 24.97
N SER A 227 -25.55 -8.40 25.04
CA SER A 227 -26.15 -9.40 25.93
C SER A 227 -25.86 -10.84 25.48
N VAL A 228 -24.59 -11.22 25.45
CA VAL A 228 -24.12 -12.59 25.15
C VAL A 228 -23.35 -13.16 26.35
N ASP A 229 -22.92 -14.42 26.30
CA ASP A 229 -22.13 -15.01 27.39
C ASP A 229 -20.63 -15.01 27.04
N GLY A 230 -19.79 -14.47 27.93
CA GLY A 230 -18.33 -14.64 27.88
C GLY A 230 -17.53 -13.35 27.70
N TYR A 231 -16.22 -13.53 27.56
CA TYR A 231 -15.22 -12.48 27.33
C TYR A 231 -14.71 -12.55 25.89
N ASP A 232 -14.16 -11.44 25.36
CA ASP A 232 -13.69 -11.34 23.97
C ASP A 232 -14.72 -11.82 22.92
N ASN A 233 -15.98 -11.44 23.11
CA ASN A 233 -16.98 -11.63 22.06
C ASN A 233 -16.60 -10.76 20.86
N ARG A 234 -16.56 -11.36 19.68
CA ARG A 234 -16.16 -10.69 18.45
C ARG A 234 -17.38 -10.52 17.55
N ARG A 235 -17.66 -9.29 17.15
CA ARG A 235 -18.67 -8.97 16.13
C ARG A 235 -18.03 -8.26 14.96
N THR A 236 -18.06 -8.89 13.79
CA THR A 236 -17.68 -8.25 12.53
C THR A 236 -18.82 -7.39 12.02
N HIS A 237 -18.51 -6.14 11.70
CA HIS A 237 -19.38 -5.21 10.99
C HIS A 237 -18.86 -5.13 9.56
N SER A 238 -19.69 -5.49 8.58
CA SER A 238 -19.37 -5.40 7.16
C SER A 238 -20.35 -4.42 6.49
N PHE A 239 -19.82 -3.63 5.57
CA PHE A 239 -20.50 -2.54 4.85
C PHE A 239 -19.85 -2.37 3.46
N ASP A 240 -20.46 -1.56 2.59
CA ASP A 240 -19.86 -1.22 1.30
C ASP A 240 -18.51 -0.50 1.52
N TYR A 241 -17.56 -0.63 0.58
CA TYR A 241 -16.26 0.01 0.73
C TYR A 241 -16.40 1.53 0.93
N VAL A 242 -15.80 2.04 2.02
CA VAL A 242 -15.74 3.46 2.35
C VAL A 242 -14.30 3.95 2.36
N LYS A 243 -14.11 5.23 2.03
CA LYS A 243 -12.81 5.90 2.01
C LYS A 243 -12.82 7.09 2.95
N ASP A 244 -11.93 7.11 3.95
CA ASP A 244 -11.82 8.17 4.95
C ASP A 244 -13.16 8.51 5.65
N ALA A 245 -14.02 7.51 5.84
CA ALA A 245 -15.32 7.68 6.46
C ALA A 245 -15.19 7.87 7.97
N LEU A 246 -16.10 8.64 8.55
CA LEU A 246 -16.22 8.76 9.99
C LEU A 246 -17.04 7.58 10.53
N ILE A 247 -16.38 6.73 11.31
CA ILE A 247 -17.04 5.68 12.08
C ILE A 247 -17.43 6.24 13.44
N GLU A 248 -18.67 6.05 13.86
CA GLU A 248 -19.13 6.37 15.21
C GLU A 248 -19.76 5.15 15.87
N ILE A 249 -19.33 4.83 17.09
CA ILE A 249 -19.99 3.85 17.96
C ILE A 249 -20.58 4.61 19.13
N LYS A 250 -21.90 4.61 19.23
CA LYS A 250 -22.63 5.28 20.29
C LYS A 250 -23.32 4.26 21.17
N THR A 251 -23.16 4.34 22.48
CA THR A 251 -23.89 3.44 23.38
C THR A 251 -25.39 3.69 23.32
N VAL A 252 -26.19 2.63 23.41
CA VAL A 252 -27.65 2.70 23.46
C VAL A 252 -28.15 1.83 24.60
N LYS A 253 -28.97 2.39 25.48
CA LYS A 253 -29.60 1.62 26.55
C LYS A 253 -30.61 0.63 25.98
N ASN A 254 -30.56 -0.61 26.44
CA ASN A 254 -31.63 -1.59 26.19
C ASN A 254 -32.73 -1.48 27.26
N ASP A 255 -33.77 -2.32 27.16
CA ASP A 255 -34.96 -2.30 28.02
C ASP A 255 -34.71 -2.67 29.50
N THR A 256 -33.46 -2.98 29.87
CA THR A 256 -33.10 -3.32 31.25
C THR A 256 -32.99 -2.07 32.13
N ASP A 257 -33.62 -2.09 33.30
CA ASP A 257 -33.56 -0.97 34.24
C ASP A 257 -32.16 -0.78 34.88
N GLY A 258 -31.85 0.47 35.20
CA GLY A 258 -30.65 0.83 35.97
C GLY A 258 -29.43 1.18 35.11
N LYS A 259 -28.25 1.09 35.74
CA LYS A 259 -26.96 1.35 35.10
C LYS A 259 -26.58 0.16 34.23
N GLN A 260 -26.26 0.43 32.98
CA GLN A 260 -25.80 -0.56 32.00
C GLN A 260 -24.33 -0.32 31.65
N THR A 261 -23.61 -1.39 31.28
CA THR A 261 -22.17 -1.36 31.05
C THR A 261 -21.80 -1.94 29.68
N LEU A 262 -21.00 -1.20 28.91
CA LEU A 262 -20.33 -1.67 27.69
C LEU A 262 -18.83 -1.78 27.97
N LYS A 263 -18.22 -2.93 27.67
CA LYS A 263 -16.78 -3.18 27.83
C LYS A 263 -16.16 -3.54 26.49
N ILE A 264 -15.43 -2.62 25.89
CA ILE A 264 -14.76 -2.82 24.60
C ILE A 264 -13.32 -3.25 24.84
N GLY A 265 -12.96 -4.41 24.28
CA GLY A 265 -11.60 -4.94 24.30
C GLY A 265 -10.71 -4.35 23.20
N GLY A 266 -11.31 -3.90 22.10
CA GLY A 266 -10.61 -3.25 20.99
C GLY A 266 -11.32 -3.48 19.66
N PHE A 267 -10.71 -2.95 18.60
CA PHE A 267 -11.06 -3.19 17.22
C PHE A 267 -10.03 -4.14 16.62
N ILE A 268 -10.49 -5.08 15.82
CA ILE A 268 -9.66 -6.02 15.07
C ILE A 268 -9.88 -5.70 13.60
N VAL A 269 -8.79 -5.32 12.93
CA VAL A 269 -8.77 -4.96 11.51
C VAL A 269 -7.90 -5.97 10.78
N ASN A 270 -8.49 -6.70 9.84
CA ASN A 270 -7.75 -7.58 8.93
C ASN A 270 -7.24 -6.74 7.76
N LYS A 271 -6.07 -6.11 7.93
CA LYS A 271 -5.49 -5.28 6.88
C LYS A 271 -5.04 -6.14 5.73
N THR A 272 -5.37 -5.67 4.54
CA THR A 272 -4.99 -6.24 3.25
C THR A 272 -4.24 -5.19 2.45
N ILE A 273 -3.03 -5.54 2.03
CA ILE A 273 -2.27 -4.76 1.02
C ILE A 273 -2.22 -5.59 -0.25
N LYS A 274 -2.88 -5.11 -1.30
CA LYS A 274 -2.84 -5.69 -2.65
C LYS A 274 -1.84 -4.92 -3.50
N ILE A 275 -0.97 -5.62 -4.22
CA ILE A 275 -0.01 -5.00 -5.13
C ILE A 275 -0.03 -5.77 -6.45
N SER A 276 -0.25 -5.06 -7.54
CA SER A 276 -0.38 -5.67 -8.85
C SER A 276 0.65 -5.12 -9.83
N ASN A 277 1.27 -6.03 -10.59
CA ASN A 277 2.08 -5.71 -11.76
C ASN A 277 1.21 -5.81 -13.02
N GLN A 278 0.79 -4.68 -13.55
CA GLN A 278 -0.04 -4.57 -14.73
C GLN A 278 0.76 -4.19 -15.99
N GLY A 279 2.10 -4.26 -15.94
CA GLY A 279 2.93 -3.97 -17.12
C GLY A 279 2.50 -4.79 -18.35
N ILE A 280 2.43 -4.18 -19.54
CA ILE A 280 2.12 -4.87 -20.79
C ILE A 280 3.29 -4.66 -21.75
N ILE A 281 3.96 -5.75 -22.14
CA ILE A 281 5.11 -5.66 -23.05
C ILE A 281 4.68 -4.91 -24.33
N GLY A 282 5.48 -3.96 -24.78
CA GLY A 282 5.23 -3.21 -26.01
C GLY A 282 4.08 -2.19 -25.94
N ALA A 283 3.41 -2.03 -24.80
CA ALA A 283 2.36 -1.03 -24.68
C ALA A 283 2.90 0.39 -24.82
N THR A 284 2.17 1.19 -25.59
CA THR A 284 2.21 2.65 -25.57
C THR A 284 1.11 3.17 -24.65
N THR A 285 1.21 4.43 -24.23
CA THR A 285 0.14 5.12 -23.47
C THR A 285 -1.22 4.96 -24.14
N ARG A 286 -1.29 5.20 -25.46
CA ARG A 286 -2.51 5.06 -26.25
C ARG A 286 -3.08 3.64 -26.22
N SER A 287 -2.24 2.62 -26.46
CA SER A 287 -2.70 1.22 -26.48
C SER A 287 -3.13 0.76 -25.09
N TYR A 288 -2.44 1.23 -24.05
CA TYR A 288 -2.75 0.83 -22.68
C TYR A 288 -4.14 1.33 -22.27
N VAL A 289 -4.43 2.59 -22.56
CA VAL A 289 -5.78 3.18 -22.37
C VAL A 289 -6.83 2.36 -23.11
N ALA A 290 -6.61 2.09 -24.40
CA ALA A 290 -7.61 1.43 -25.25
C ALA A 290 -7.90 -0.03 -24.85
N ASN A 291 -6.88 -0.75 -24.37
CA ASN A 291 -6.95 -2.20 -24.19
C ASN A 291 -7.14 -2.63 -22.73
N ASN A 292 -6.67 -1.84 -21.76
CA ASN A 292 -6.50 -2.30 -20.38
C ASN A 292 -7.22 -1.43 -19.33
N LEU A 293 -7.72 -0.25 -19.69
CA LEU A 293 -8.48 0.59 -18.75
C LEU A 293 -9.98 0.44 -18.95
N ASP A 294 -10.76 1.06 -18.06
CA ASP A 294 -12.22 1.02 -18.12
C ASP A 294 -12.75 1.52 -19.47
N GLY A 295 -13.83 0.90 -19.94
CA GLY A 295 -14.38 1.15 -21.27
C GLY A 295 -13.67 0.45 -22.43
N ASN A 296 -12.66 -0.41 -22.18
CA ASN A 296 -12.05 -1.24 -23.22
C ASN A 296 -13.07 -2.24 -23.80
N THR A 297 -12.85 -2.64 -25.06
CA THR A 297 -13.71 -3.64 -25.75
C THR A 297 -13.03 -5.00 -25.90
N MET A 298 -11.88 -5.21 -25.26
CA MET A 298 -11.10 -6.44 -25.38
C MET A 298 -11.68 -7.54 -24.49
N GLY A 299 -12.22 -7.18 -23.32
CA GLY A 299 -12.92 -8.13 -22.43
C GLY A 299 -11.98 -8.99 -21.57
N ASP A 300 -10.69 -8.67 -21.56
CA ASP A 300 -9.64 -9.43 -20.86
C ASP A 300 -9.30 -8.86 -19.47
N GLY A 301 -10.14 -7.95 -18.96
CA GLY A 301 -10.01 -7.34 -17.63
C GLY A 301 -9.92 -5.81 -17.68
N ILE A 302 -9.83 -5.20 -16.48
CA ILE A 302 -9.63 -3.76 -16.29
C ILE A 302 -8.51 -3.62 -15.26
N ALA A 303 -7.37 -3.05 -15.66
CA ALA A 303 -6.15 -3.02 -14.87
C ALA A 303 -6.28 -2.22 -13.58
N ILE A 304 -7.25 -1.30 -13.51
CA ILE A 304 -7.50 -0.42 -12.36
C ILE A 304 -8.99 -0.40 -12.10
N SER A 305 -9.39 -0.87 -10.92
CA SER A 305 -10.76 -0.89 -10.41
C SER A 305 -11.07 0.34 -9.55
N ASP A 306 -12.34 0.52 -9.18
CA ASP A 306 -12.79 1.63 -8.32
C ASP A 306 -12.30 1.54 -6.87
N GLU A 307 -11.90 0.37 -6.42
CA GLU A 307 -11.29 0.18 -5.09
C GLU A 307 -9.78 0.53 -5.11
N ASP A 308 -9.17 0.69 -6.28
CA ASP A 308 -7.73 0.90 -6.37
C ASP A 308 -7.31 2.31 -6.00
N GLN A 309 -6.36 2.43 -5.08
CA GLN A 309 -6.07 3.70 -4.40
C GLN A 309 -4.81 4.40 -4.91
N TYR A 310 -3.74 3.64 -5.18
CA TYR A 310 -2.44 4.17 -5.60
C TYR A 310 -2.02 3.57 -6.93
N VAL A 311 -1.63 4.41 -7.88
CA VAL A 311 -1.27 3.96 -9.23
C VAL A 311 0.08 4.54 -9.65
N PHE A 312 1.06 3.66 -9.83
CA PHE A 312 2.36 3.98 -10.39
C PHE A 312 2.31 3.80 -11.91
N ILE A 313 2.70 4.84 -12.65
CA ILE A 313 2.59 4.87 -14.12
C ILE A 313 3.97 5.03 -14.74
N GLN A 314 4.43 4.02 -15.48
CA GLN A 314 5.68 4.10 -16.27
C GLN A 314 5.43 3.64 -17.71
N LEU A 315 5.08 4.60 -18.56
CA LEU A 315 4.85 4.43 -20.00
C LEU A 315 5.68 5.48 -20.78
N GLY A 316 5.68 5.37 -22.10
CA GLY A 316 6.39 6.30 -22.98
C GLY A 316 7.58 5.68 -23.73
N THR A 317 8.11 4.54 -23.28
CA THR A 317 9.24 3.89 -23.96
C THR A 317 8.90 3.49 -25.39
N ASN A 318 7.70 2.92 -25.58
CA ASN A 318 7.19 2.49 -26.89
C ASN A 318 6.50 3.62 -27.65
N ASP A 319 6.02 4.67 -26.98
CA ASP A 319 5.43 5.86 -27.62
C ASP A 319 6.44 6.60 -28.51
N ARG A 320 7.75 6.37 -28.28
CA ARG A 320 8.82 6.85 -29.16
C ARG A 320 8.77 6.24 -30.56
N ILE A 321 8.28 5.00 -30.71
CA ILE A 321 8.38 4.21 -31.95
C ILE A 321 7.62 4.88 -33.10
N ILE A 322 8.28 5.00 -34.24
CA ILE A 322 7.68 5.51 -35.48
C ILE A 322 6.77 4.45 -36.09
N ALA A 323 5.44 4.67 -36.03
CA ALA A 323 4.42 3.84 -36.70
C ALA A 323 3.68 4.63 -37.80
N GLU A 324 3.34 4.02 -38.94
CA GLU A 324 2.74 4.75 -40.08
C GLU A 324 1.35 5.36 -39.78
N GLU A 325 0.57 4.74 -38.88
CA GLU A 325 -0.83 5.08 -38.64
C GLU A 325 -1.08 5.94 -37.40
N VAL A 326 -0.02 6.42 -36.72
CA VAL A 326 -0.12 7.15 -35.46
C VAL A 326 0.61 8.49 -35.59
N GLU A 327 -0.01 9.56 -35.08
CA GLU A 327 0.65 10.85 -34.93
C GLU A 327 1.89 10.70 -34.02
N LYS A 328 2.98 11.42 -34.34
CA LYS A 328 4.30 11.14 -33.78
C LYS A 328 4.82 12.32 -32.98
N GLY A 329 5.79 12.04 -32.11
CA GLY A 329 6.52 13.05 -31.37
C GLY A 329 6.05 13.21 -29.93
N SER A 330 6.85 13.94 -29.15
CA SER A 330 6.63 14.15 -27.73
C SER A 330 5.33 14.89 -27.41
N GLY A 331 4.82 15.72 -28.34
CA GLY A 331 3.53 16.40 -28.18
C GLY A 331 2.33 15.44 -28.19
N GLU A 332 2.32 14.44 -29.07
CA GLU A 332 1.25 13.43 -29.10
C GLU A 332 1.38 12.47 -27.91
N PHE A 333 2.61 12.14 -27.49
CA PHE A 333 2.84 11.41 -26.24
C PHE A 333 2.27 12.18 -25.03
N LYS A 334 2.55 13.49 -24.92
CA LYS A 334 2.01 14.34 -23.85
C LYS A 334 0.49 14.27 -23.78
N LYS A 335 -0.18 14.49 -24.92
CA LYS A 335 -1.65 14.44 -25.01
C LYS A 335 -2.21 13.07 -24.60
N ASN A 336 -1.59 11.98 -25.04
CA ASN A 336 -2.03 10.64 -24.64
C ASN A 336 -1.78 10.38 -23.14
N LEU A 337 -0.68 10.91 -22.58
CA LEU A 337 -0.40 10.79 -21.15
C LEU A 337 -1.41 11.57 -20.30
N GLU A 338 -1.79 12.78 -20.73
CA GLU A 338 -2.87 13.55 -20.09
C GLU A 338 -4.20 12.78 -20.11
N ILE A 339 -4.58 12.18 -21.25
CA ILE A 339 -5.78 11.33 -21.35
C ILE A 339 -5.70 10.15 -20.38
N LEU A 340 -4.55 9.48 -20.29
CA LEU A 340 -4.35 8.36 -19.39
C LEU A 340 -4.47 8.81 -17.93
N VAL A 341 -3.82 9.91 -17.56
CA VAL A 341 -3.90 10.49 -16.21
C VAL A 341 -5.34 10.83 -15.87
N ASP A 342 -6.05 11.56 -16.73
CA ASP A 342 -7.46 11.94 -16.52
C ASP A 342 -8.37 10.71 -16.31
N GLN A 343 -8.15 9.64 -17.08
CA GLN A 343 -8.94 8.42 -16.96
C GLN A 343 -8.66 7.66 -15.65
N VAL A 344 -7.44 7.74 -15.11
CA VAL A 344 -7.06 7.12 -13.84
C VAL A 344 -7.47 7.96 -12.62
N ASN A 345 -7.46 9.29 -12.75
CA ASN A 345 -7.50 10.26 -11.64
C ASN A 345 -8.83 10.34 -10.88
N SER A 346 -9.88 9.59 -11.27
CA SER A 346 -11.24 9.83 -10.78
C SER A 346 -11.42 9.77 -9.25
N ASN A 347 -10.50 9.17 -8.48
CA ASN A 347 -10.40 9.28 -7.00
C ASN A 347 -9.08 8.66 -6.46
N ARG A 348 -7.99 8.69 -7.24
CA ARG A 348 -6.78 7.89 -6.98
C ARG A 348 -5.56 8.77 -6.79
N ASN A 349 -4.60 8.28 -6.01
CA ASN A 349 -3.29 8.91 -5.88
C ASN A 349 -2.38 8.35 -7.00
N ILE A 350 -2.06 9.19 -7.98
CA ILE A 350 -1.17 8.83 -9.08
C ILE A 350 0.27 9.17 -8.70
N ILE A 351 1.22 8.32 -9.11
CA ILE A 351 2.65 8.58 -9.09
C ILE A 351 3.18 8.32 -10.50
N LEU A 352 3.74 9.34 -11.14
CA LEU A 352 4.36 9.19 -12.45
C LEU A 352 5.82 8.75 -12.32
N MET A 353 6.28 7.90 -13.22
CA MET A 353 7.66 7.41 -13.22
C MET A 353 8.31 7.59 -14.59
N CYS A 354 9.48 8.21 -14.61
CA CYS A 354 10.35 8.24 -15.79
C CYS A 354 10.95 6.84 -16.01
N PRO A 355 11.08 6.35 -17.27
CA PRO A 355 11.81 5.13 -17.56
C PRO A 355 13.34 5.34 -17.51
N ASN A 356 14.11 4.24 -17.42
CA ASN A 356 15.57 4.28 -17.55
C ASN A 356 16.01 4.75 -18.96
N PRO A 357 17.26 5.27 -19.13
CA PRO A 357 17.76 5.62 -20.46
C PRO A 357 17.90 4.38 -21.36
N ALA A 358 17.55 4.52 -22.64
CA ALA A 358 17.79 3.52 -23.68
C ALA A 358 19.14 3.74 -24.37
N ALA A 359 19.77 2.66 -24.84
CA ALA A 359 21.02 2.73 -25.60
C ALA A 359 20.83 3.18 -27.05
N ASN A 360 19.66 2.89 -27.63
CA ASN A 360 19.33 3.24 -29.01
C ASN A 360 18.31 4.39 -29.06
N ASN A 361 18.65 5.46 -29.79
CA ASN A 361 17.78 6.59 -30.11
C ASN A 361 17.84 6.93 -31.61
N ASP A 362 17.96 5.91 -32.47
CA ASP A 362 17.98 6.06 -33.92
C ASP A 362 16.75 6.85 -34.41
N PRO A 363 16.92 8.03 -35.02
CA PRO A 363 15.81 8.87 -35.47
C PRO A 363 14.98 8.26 -36.63
N TYR A 364 15.45 7.17 -37.25
CA TYR A 364 14.68 6.40 -38.23
C TYR A 364 13.74 5.39 -37.57
N VAL A 365 13.98 5.03 -36.31
CA VAL A 365 13.17 4.09 -35.53
C VAL A 365 12.30 4.83 -34.52
N TYR A 366 12.83 5.92 -33.93
CA TYR A 366 12.21 6.66 -32.85
C TYR A 366 12.02 8.13 -33.21
N SER A 367 10.83 8.66 -32.92
CA SER A 367 10.47 10.05 -33.20
C SER A 367 11.01 11.05 -32.17
N PHE A 368 11.39 10.56 -30.98
CA PHE A 368 12.03 11.30 -29.90
C PHE A 368 12.78 10.30 -28.98
N ASP A 369 13.68 10.80 -28.14
CA ASP A 369 14.50 9.96 -27.26
C ASP A 369 13.87 9.76 -25.87
N THR A 370 14.50 8.93 -25.03
CA THR A 370 14.00 8.69 -23.68
C THR A 370 14.13 9.90 -22.76
N LYS A 371 15.06 10.83 -23.01
CA LYS A 371 15.16 12.06 -22.20
C LYS A 371 13.92 12.91 -22.41
N GLU A 372 13.46 13.00 -23.66
CA GLU A 372 12.25 13.73 -24.01
C GLU A 372 10.99 13.06 -23.45
N VAL A 373 10.93 11.72 -23.36
CA VAL A 373 9.88 11.00 -22.59
C VAL A 373 9.85 11.53 -21.15
N CYS A 374 11.00 11.59 -20.48
CA CYS A 374 11.10 12.04 -19.10
C CYS A 374 10.73 13.52 -18.93
N ASN A 375 11.11 14.38 -19.87
CA ASN A 375 10.73 15.79 -19.87
C ASN A 375 9.20 15.95 -19.95
N VAL A 376 8.53 15.19 -20.81
CA VAL A 376 7.07 15.20 -20.93
C VAL A 376 6.40 14.69 -19.66
N ILE A 377 6.87 13.55 -19.11
CA ILE A 377 6.33 13.01 -17.85
C ILE A 377 6.48 14.02 -16.71
N THR A 378 7.65 14.65 -16.61
CA THR A 378 7.93 15.70 -15.61
C THR A 378 6.99 16.90 -15.79
N GLN A 379 6.77 17.33 -17.03
CA GLN A 379 5.87 18.42 -17.32
C GLN A 379 4.43 18.09 -16.90
N VAL A 380 3.91 16.92 -17.27
CA VAL A 380 2.56 16.49 -16.89
C VAL A 380 2.43 16.35 -15.38
N ALA A 381 3.46 15.81 -14.71
CA ALA A 381 3.50 15.70 -13.25
C ALA A 381 3.36 17.08 -12.58
N GLN A 382 4.15 18.06 -13.02
CA GLN A 382 4.12 19.43 -12.51
C GLN A 382 2.80 20.15 -12.80
N GLU A 383 2.26 19.98 -14.00
CA GLU A 383 1.01 20.63 -14.42
C GLU A 383 -0.21 20.10 -13.65
N ASN A 384 -0.12 18.88 -13.11
CA ASN A 384 -1.23 18.19 -12.43
C ASN A 384 -0.99 17.95 -10.92
N ASP A 385 0.09 18.49 -10.35
CA ASP A 385 0.47 18.30 -8.94
C ASP A 385 0.58 16.81 -8.55
N ILE A 386 1.23 16.04 -9.41
CA ILE A 386 1.46 14.60 -9.26
C ILE A 386 2.92 14.35 -8.90
N ASP A 387 3.16 13.47 -7.93
CA ASP A 387 4.49 13.00 -7.59
C ASP A 387 5.20 12.32 -8.75
N LEU A 388 6.52 12.53 -8.80
CA LEU A 388 7.39 12.02 -9.84
C LEU A 388 8.54 11.22 -9.24
N ILE A 389 8.73 10.00 -9.74
CA ILE A 389 9.95 9.21 -9.50
C ILE A 389 10.78 9.18 -10.78
N ASP A 390 11.96 9.81 -10.73
CA ASP A 390 12.84 9.92 -11.90
C ASP A 390 13.85 8.76 -11.97
N ASN A 391 13.43 7.59 -12.50
CA ASN A 391 14.36 6.48 -12.74
C ASN A 391 15.32 6.72 -13.91
N TYR A 392 15.19 7.81 -14.68
CA TYR A 392 16.17 8.14 -15.70
C TYR A 392 17.45 8.66 -15.05
N SER A 393 17.29 9.60 -14.11
CA SER A 393 18.40 10.34 -13.48
C SER A 393 19.41 9.44 -12.76
N ILE A 394 18.95 8.35 -12.13
CA ILE A 394 19.82 7.43 -11.37
C ILE A 394 20.83 6.67 -12.25
N PHE A 395 20.64 6.66 -13.57
CA PHE A 395 21.54 6.05 -14.54
C PHE A 395 22.31 7.07 -15.38
N GLU A 396 22.13 8.37 -15.17
CA GLU A 396 22.79 9.40 -15.96
C GLU A 396 24.33 9.29 -15.81
N GLY A 397 25.03 9.23 -16.94
CA GLY A 397 26.48 9.01 -16.97
C GLY A 397 26.95 7.57 -16.70
N MET A 398 26.03 6.62 -16.50
CA MET A 398 26.35 5.20 -16.41
C MET A 398 26.38 4.55 -17.80
N GLU A 399 27.38 3.70 -18.05
CA GLU A 399 27.43 2.86 -19.24
C GLU A 399 26.21 1.92 -19.31
N THR A 400 25.46 1.98 -20.41
CA THR A 400 24.19 1.25 -20.59
C THR A 400 24.32 -0.26 -20.39
N SER A 401 25.44 -0.85 -20.81
CA SER A 401 25.74 -2.28 -20.62
C SER A 401 25.80 -2.74 -19.17
N LYS A 402 25.94 -1.82 -18.20
CA LYS A 402 25.94 -2.16 -16.77
C LYS A 402 24.55 -2.44 -16.23
N TYR A 403 23.53 -1.76 -16.76
CA TYR A 403 22.18 -1.81 -16.21
C TYR A 403 21.12 -2.27 -17.22
N LEU A 404 21.45 -2.39 -18.51
CA LEU A 404 20.56 -2.93 -19.56
C LEU A 404 21.00 -4.33 -19.99
N ALA A 405 20.03 -5.19 -20.31
CA ALA A 405 20.26 -6.53 -20.84
C ALA A 405 20.37 -6.53 -22.38
N ASP A 406 19.55 -5.74 -23.07
CA ASP A 406 19.42 -5.74 -24.54
C ASP A 406 19.50 -4.32 -25.15
N GLY A 407 19.98 -3.35 -24.38
CA GLY A 407 20.05 -1.95 -24.80
C GLY A 407 18.76 -1.16 -24.59
N LEU A 408 17.69 -1.78 -24.08
CA LEU A 408 16.46 -1.09 -23.68
C LEU A 408 15.98 -1.50 -22.29
N HIS A 409 15.88 -2.81 -22.04
CA HIS A 409 15.31 -3.36 -20.82
C HIS A 409 16.36 -3.50 -19.73
N PRO A 410 16.03 -3.13 -18.47
CA PRO A 410 16.94 -3.30 -17.35
C PRO A 410 17.32 -4.76 -17.10
N ASN A 411 18.59 -5.02 -16.84
CA ASN A 411 19.01 -6.28 -16.24
C ASN A 411 18.69 -6.29 -14.73
N ASP A 412 19.01 -7.37 -14.01
CA ASP A 412 18.74 -7.48 -12.57
C ASP A 412 19.35 -6.32 -11.74
N TYR A 413 20.51 -5.79 -12.14
CA TYR A 413 21.12 -4.64 -11.47
C TYR A 413 20.34 -3.35 -11.76
N GLY A 414 19.92 -3.12 -13.01
CA GLY A 414 19.06 -2.00 -13.37
C GLY A 414 17.72 -2.03 -12.63
N HIS A 415 17.05 -3.19 -12.60
CA HIS A 415 15.82 -3.37 -11.81
C HIS A 415 16.03 -3.14 -10.32
N LYS A 416 17.16 -3.57 -9.75
CA LYS A 416 17.51 -3.28 -8.36
C LYS A 416 17.64 -1.78 -8.10
N MET A 417 18.36 -1.05 -8.95
CA MET A 417 18.54 0.40 -8.82
C MET A 417 17.21 1.16 -8.90
N MET A 418 16.31 0.77 -9.83
CA MET A 418 14.97 1.36 -9.93
C MET A 418 14.14 1.08 -8.67
N TYR A 419 14.17 -0.16 -8.17
CA TYR A 419 13.51 -0.52 -6.92
C TYR A 419 14.02 0.33 -5.74
N GLU A 420 15.33 0.48 -5.59
CA GLU A 420 15.93 1.28 -4.51
C GLU A 420 15.49 2.75 -4.61
N ASN A 421 15.47 3.33 -5.81
CA ASN A 421 14.99 4.69 -6.02
C ASN A 421 13.50 4.86 -5.63
N ILE A 422 12.66 3.86 -5.94
CA ILE A 422 11.23 3.88 -5.56
C ILE A 422 11.08 3.85 -4.04
N ILE A 423 11.83 3.00 -3.34
CA ILE A 423 11.80 2.94 -1.87
C ILE A 423 12.33 4.23 -1.25
N GLU A 424 13.46 4.76 -1.74
CA GLU A 424 14.00 6.04 -1.28
C GLU A 424 13.01 7.20 -1.49
N SER A 425 12.19 7.15 -2.54
CA SER A 425 11.16 8.15 -2.80
C SER A 425 9.95 7.98 -1.88
N LEU A 426 9.54 6.75 -1.60
CA LEU A 426 8.43 6.43 -0.70
C LEU A 426 8.72 6.78 0.76
N GLU A 427 9.95 6.58 1.21
CA GLU A 427 10.35 6.75 2.61
C GLU A 427 10.96 8.12 2.92
N LYS A 428 10.86 9.06 1.99
CA LYS A 428 11.42 10.38 2.16
C LYS A 428 10.58 11.19 3.16
N ASP A 429 11.24 11.65 4.23
CA ASP A 429 10.69 12.54 5.27
C ASP A 429 10.35 13.94 4.75
#